data_AF-A0A6B0Y0K7-F1
#
_entry.id   AF-A0A6B0Y0K7-F1
#
_cell.length_a   1.000
_cell.length_b   1.000
_cell.length_c   1.000
_cell.angle_alpha   90.00
_cell.angle_beta   90.00
_cell.angle_gamma   90.00
#
_symmetry.space_group_name_H-M   'P 1'
#
loop_
_entity.id
_entity.type
_entity.pdbx_description
1 polymer ?
#
loop_
_entity_poly.entity_id
_entity_poly.type
_entity_poly.pdbx_seq_one_letter_code
_entity_poly.pdbx_strand_id
1 'polypeptide(L)'
;MTESWALADPEAVLNTLGYRGTPSDLSLPCDAAQAEAHPNPKACLDAALRLVRGPRRSRGATLLPGIAQRQSLDALRQSDSYQGFERNLLAGLRDLRVVDGEGAR
;
A
#
# COMPACT_ATOMS: atom_id res chain seq x y z
N MET A 1 5.04 -7.10 8.37
CA MET A 1 4.58 -5.71 8.62
C MET A 1 5.20 -4.70 7.66
N THR A 2 6.47 -4.82 7.23
CA THR A 2 7.16 -3.76 6.46
C THR A 2 6.60 -3.46 5.06
N GLU A 3 5.81 -4.36 4.46
CA GLU A 3 5.35 -4.24 3.06
C GLU A 3 3.82 -4.17 2.92
N SER A 4 3.08 -4.02 4.04
CA SER A 4 1.61 -3.95 4.01
C SER A 4 1.09 -2.74 3.23
N TRP A 5 1.85 -1.64 3.20
CA TRP A 5 1.53 -0.44 2.40
C TRP A 5 1.31 -0.76 0.92
N ALA A 6 2.02 -1.76 0.37
CA ALA A 6 1.94 -2.11 -1.04
C ALA A 6 0.61 -2.81 -1.39
N LEU A 7 -0.14 -3.28 -0.39
CA LEU A 7 -1.45 -3.89 -0.56
C LEU A 7 -2.59 -2.96 -0.14
N ALA A 8 -2.28 -1.78 0.41
CA ALA A 8 -3.28 -0.85 0.93
C ALA A 8 -4.12 -0.19 -0.17
N ASP A 9 -3.61 -0.20 -1.41
CA ASP A 9 -4.33 0.22 -2.61
C ASP A 9 -4.44 -0.97 -3.57
N PRO A 10 -5.57 -1.70 -3.55
CA PRO A 10 -5.76 -2.87 -4.40
C PRO A 10 -5.74 -2.50 -5.89
N GLU A 11 -6.23 -1.33 -6.27
CA GLU A 11 -6.23 -0.89 -7.66
C GLU A 11 -4.81 -0.66 -8.18
N ALA A 12 -3.93 -0.06 -7.38
CA ALA A 12 -2.52 0.09 -7.72
C ALA A 12 -1.84 -1.27 -7.98
N VAL A 13 -2.17 -2.29 -7.18
CA VAL A 13 -1.66 -3.67 -7.36
C VAL A 13 -2.17 -4.27 -8.66
N LEU A 14 -3.49 -4.24 -8.89
CA LEU A 14 -4.11 -4.79 -10.10
C LEU A 14 -3.56 -4.14 -11.37
N ASN A 15 -3.45 -2.81 -11.37
CA ASN A 15 -2.90 -2.03 -12.47
C ASN A 15 -1.43 -2.38 -12.74
N THR A 16 -0.63 -2.59 -11.69
CA THR A 16 0.78 -3.00 -11.83
C THR A 16 0.93 -4.42 -12.37
N LEU A 17 0.02 -5.31 -11.98
CA LEU A 17 -0.04 -6.67 -12.50
C LEU A 17 -0.51 -6.70 -13.96
N GLY A 18 -1.30 -5.71 -14.38
CA GLY A 18 -2.01 -5.68 -15.66
C GLY A 18 -3.27 -6.54 -15.65
N TYR A 19 -3.86 -6.74 -14.47
CA TYR A 19 -5.05 -7.56 -14.25
C TYR A 19 -6.32 -6.70 -14.27
N ARG A 20 -7.40 -7.19 -14.91
CA ARG A 20 -8.67 -6.45 -15.08
C ARG A 20 -9.83 -6.98 -14.23
N GLY A 21 -9.61 -8.01 -13.41
CA GLY A 21 -10.62 -8.54 -12.50
C GLY A 21 -10.66 -7.77 -11.19
N THR A 22 -11.15 -8.43 -10.15
CA THR A 22 -11.28 -7.86 -8.80
C THR A 22 -10.10 -8.25 -7.90
N PRO A 23 -9.82 -7.49 -6.81
CA PRO A 23 -8.80 -7.87 -5.84
C PRO A 23 -9.05 -9.26 -5.23
N SER A 24 -10.31 -9.60 -5.00
CA SER A 24 -10.73 -10.87 -4.42
C SER A 24 -10.37 -12.08 -5.29
N ASP A 25 -10.37 -11.93 -6.63
CA ASP A 25 -9.96 -12.99 -7.56
C ASP A 25 -8.50 -13.42 -7.37
N LEU A 26 -7.68 -12.52 -6.85
CA LEU A 26 -6.26 -12.74 -6.54
C LEU A 26 -6.00 -12.94 -5.05
N SER A 27 -7.06 -13.02 -4.23
CA SER A 27 -6.96 -13.06 -2.77
C SER A 27 -6.15 -11.90 -2.19
N LEU A 28 -6.26 -10.73 -2.83
CA LEU A 28 -5.70 -9.48 -2.33
C LEU A 28 -6.65 -8.87 -1.29
N PRO A 29 -6.12 -8.12 -0.30
CA PRO A 29 -6.92 -7.25 0.55
C PRO A 29 -7.78 -6.30 -0.29
N CYS A 30 -8.96 -5.94 0.21
CA CYS A 30 -9.86 -5.00 -0.47
C CYS A 30 -9.66 -3.55 -0.02
N ASP A 31 -8.91 -3.31 1.06
CA ASP A 31 -8.68 -2.00 1.65
C ASP A 31 -7.39 -1.97 2.51
N ALA A 32 -7.04 -0.78 2.97
CA ALA A 32 -5.84 -0.53 3.78
C ALA A 32 -5.87 -1.24 5.15
N ALA A 33 -7.03 -1.31 5.80
CA ALA A 33 -7.18 -1.96 7.10
C ALA A 33 -6.91 -3.48 7.00
N GLN A 34 -7.48 -4.13 5.98
CA GLN A 34 -7.21 -5.54 5.69
C GLN A 34 -5.75 -5.77 5.31
N ALA A 35 -5.13 -4.85 4.56
CA ALA A 35 -3.73 -4.94 4.20
C ALA A 35 -2.79 -4.87 5.42
N GLU A 36 -3.10 -4.02 6.40
CA GLU A 36 -2.34 -3.93 7.66
C GLU A 36 -2.51 -5.16 8.55
N ALA A 37 -3.74 -5.65 8.65
CA ALA A 37 -4.03 -6.88 9.41
C ALA A 37 -3.47 -8.14 8.73
N HIS A 38 -3.04 -8.06 7.47
CA HIS A 38 -2.60 -9.21 6.71
C HIS A 38 -1.29 -9.80 7.30
N PRO A 39 -1.28 -11.10 7.68
CA PRO A 39 -0.16 -11.69 8.43
C PRO A 39 1.13 -11.76 7.61
N ASN A 40 1.03 -11.92 6.29
CA ASN A 40 2.18 -11.99 5.40
C ASN A 40 1.92 -11.27 4.05
N PRO A 41 2.07 -9.93 3.99
CA PRO A 41 1.74 -9.14 2.79
C PRO A 41 2.63 -9.50 1.60
N LYS A 42 3.90 -9.84 1.84
CA LYS A 42 4.82 -10.28 0.79
C LYS A 42 4.37 -11.57 0.12
N ALA A 43 4.00 -12.57 0.91
CA ALA A 43 3.51 -13.84 0.39
C ALA A 43 2.18 -13.67 -0.37
N CYS A 44 1.30 -12.77 0.09
CA CYS A 44 0.08 -12.42 -0.63
C CYS A 44 0.40 -11.84 -2.02
N LEU A 45 1.31 -10.87 -2.10
CA LEU A 45 1.73 -10.28 -3.38
C LEU A 45 2.40 -11.30 -4.30
N ASP A 46 3.26 -12.17 -3.77
CA ASP A 46 3.88 -13.25 -4.53
C ASP A 46 2.84 -14.25 -5.07
N ALA A 47 1.81 -14.56 -4.28
CA ALA A 47 0.71 -15.43 -4.69
C ALA A 47 -0.12 -14.80 -5.82
N ALA A 48 -0.53 -13.55 -5.67
CA ALA A 48 -1.24 -12.80 -6.72
C ALA A 48 -0.43 -12.73 -8.02
N LEU A 49 0.88 -12.48 -7.92
CA LEU A 49 1.78 -12.47 -9.06
C LEU A 49 1.89 -13.84 -9.75
N ARG A 50 1.92 -14.93 -8.98
CA ARG A 50 1.92 -16.30 -9.53
C ARG A 50 0.64 -16.60 -10.29
N LEU A 51 -0.51 -16.16 -9.77
CA LEU A 51 -1.80 -16.35 -10.43
C LEU A 51 -1.86 -15.63 -11.78
N VAL A 52 -1.34 -14.39 -11.85
CA VAL A 52 -1.40 -13.58 -13.08
C VAL A 52 -0.30 -13.92 -14.09
N ARG A 53 0.95 -14.15 -13.64
CA ARG A 53 2.13 -14.25 -14.53
C ARG A 53 2.83 -15.61 -14.51
N GLY A 54 2.34 -16.56 -13.70
CA GLY A 54 2.91 -17.90 -13.56
C GLY A 54 4.15 -17.99 -12.66
N PRO A 55 4.60 -19.22 -12.34
CA PRO A 55 5.59 -19.47 -11.28
C PRO A 55 7.00 -18.93 -11.59
N ARG A 56 7.38 -18.81 -12.87
CA ARG A 56 8.70 -18.33 -13.30
C ARG A 56 8.92 -16.83 -13.10
N ARG A 57 7.86 -16.05 -12.83
CA ARG A 57 7.94 -14.58 -12.67
C ARG A 57 7.59 -14.11 -11.24
N SER A 58 7.67 -15.01 -10.25
CA SER A 58 7.07 -14.85 -8.92
C SER A 58 7.84 -14.00 -7.90
N ARG A 59 8.56 -12.95 -8.32
CA ARG A 59 9.21 -12.03 -7.38
C ARG A 59 8.38 -10.77 -7.19
N GLY A 60 7.46 -10.77 -6.24
CA GLY A 60 6.59 -9.63 -5.90
C GLY A 60 7.39 -8.38 -5.54
N ALA A 61 8.59 -8.54 -4.97
CA ALA A 61 9.50 -7.44 -4.69
C ALA A 61 9.85 -6.57 -5.92
N THR A 62 9.85 -7.13 -7.13
CA THR A 62 10.12 -6.34 -8.36
C THR A 62 8.94 -5.47 -8.78
N LEU A 63 7.74 -5.72 -8.24
CA LEU A 63 6.55 -4.93 -8.50
C LEU A 63 6.43 -3.71 -7.58
N LEU A 64 7.09 -3.72 -6.42
CA LEU A 64 6.98 -2.66 -5.41
C LEU A 64 7.22 -1.25 -6.00
N PRO A 65 8.22 -1.01 -6.87
CA PRO A 65 8.39 0.30 -7.50
C PRO A 65 7.20 0.69 -8.41
N GLY A 66 6.63 -0.29 -9.14
CA GLY A 66 5.48 -0.06 -10.01
C GLY A 66 4.20 0.24 -9.24
N ILE A 67 4.01 -0.43 -8.10
CA ILE A 67 2.91 -0.18 -7.16
C ILE A 67 3.08 1.21 -6.55
N ALA A 68 4.28 1.54 -6.03
CA ALA A 68 4.55 2.84 -5.42
C ALA A 68 4.24 4.02 -6.35
N GLN A 69 4.50 3.89 -7.65
CA GLN A 69 4.18 4.93 -8.64
C GLN A 69 2.68 5.13 -8.89
N ARG A 70 1.86 4.13 -8.58
CA ARG A 70 0.39 4.14 -8.79
C ARG A 70 -0.40 4.30 -7.50
N GLN A 71 0.29 4.18 -6.37
CA GLN A 71 -0.29 4.20 -5.05
C GLN A 71 -1.03 5.52 -4.80
N SER A 72 -2.30 5.42 -4.43
CA SER A 72 -3.07 6.56 -3.95
C SER A 72 -2.66 6.94 -2.52
N LEU A 73 -2.39 8.23 -2.30
CA LEU A 73 -2.20 8.76 -0.96
C LEU A 73 -3.49 8.68 -0.13
N ASP A 74 -4.66 8.80 -0.76
CA ASP A 74 -5.94 8.71 -0.04
C ASP A 74 -6.20 7.29 0.46
N ALA A 75 -5.79 6.27 -0.30
CA ALA A 75 -5.82 4.88 0.14
C ALA A 75 -4.83 4.65 1.29
N LEU A 76 -3.60 5.17 1.18
CA LEU A 76 -2.61 5.08 2.27
C LEU A 76 -3.09 5.77 3.54
N ARG A 77 -3.77 6.91 3.45
CA ARG A 77 -4.36 7.61 4.61
C ARG A 77 -5.38 6.78 5.39
N GLN A 78 -5.95 5.73 4.80
CA GLN A 78 -6.84 4.81 5.51
C GLN A 78 -6.08 3.76 6.35
N SER A 79 -4.74 3.70 6.28
CA SER A 79 -3.90 2.83 7.12
C SER A 79 -3.51 3.52 8.43
N ASP A 80 -3.62 2.81 9.54
CA ASP A 80 -3.29 3.32 10.88
C ASP A 80 -1.80 3.69 10.98
N SER A 81 -0.93 2.89 10.36
CA SER A 81 0.51 3.13 10.32
C SER A 81 0.84 4.42 9.56
N TYR A 82 0.15 4.68 8.44
CA TYR A 82 0.36 5.91 7.69
C TYR A 82 -0.14 7.13 8.46
N GLN A 83 -1.32 7.05 9.08
CA GLN A 83 -1.82 8.14 9.94
C GLN A 83 -0.87 8.42 11.12
N GLY A 84 -0.31 7.38 11.72
CA GLY A 84 0.72 7.51 12.75
C GLY A 84 1.97 8.21 12.24
N PHE A 85 2.46 7.84 11.06
CA PHE A 85 3.58 8.49 10.40
C PHE A 85 3.28 9.97 10.08
N GLU A 86 2.14 10.27 9.45
CA GLU A 86 1.75 11.62 9.05
C GLU A 86 1.64 12.55 10.26
N ARG A 87 1.02 12.08 11.36
CA ARG A 87 0.95 12.82 12.62
C ARG A 87 2.34 13.13 13.19
N ASN A 88 3.23 12.14 13.22
CA ASN A 88 4.58 12.31 13.75
C ASN A 88 5.44 13.24 12.86
N LEU A 89 5.29 13.12 11.54
CA LEU A 89 5.95 13.99 10.58
C LEU A 89 5.51 15.43 10.75
N LEU A 90 4.20 15.70 10.84
CA LEU A 90 3.67 17.04 11.05
C LEU A 90 4.09 17.62 12.40
N ALA A 91 4.13 16.80 13.46
CA ALA A 91 4.67 17.23 14.75
C ALA A 91 6.14 17.66 14.63
N GLY A 92 6.99 16.85 14.01
CA GLY A 92 8.40 17.19 13.80
C GLY A 92 8.61 18.42 12.92
N LEU A 93 7.81 18.59 11.86
CA LEU A 93 7.90 19.78 11.00
C LEU A 93 7.47 21.07 11.73
N ARG A 94 6.51 20.98 12.65
CA ARG A 94 6.11 22.09 13.52
C ARG A 94 7.21 22.43 14.53
N ASP A 95 7.84 21.43 15.11
CA ASP A 95 8.98 21.62 16.02
C ASP A 95 10.15 22.32 15.31
N LEU A 96 10.37 21.97 14.03
CA LEU A 96 11.36 22.60 13.15
C LEU A 96 10.92 23.96 12.58
N ARG A 97 9.69 24.42 12.87
CA ARG A 97 9.11 25.68 12.34
C ARG A 97 9.06 25.74 10.81
N VAL A 98 8.92 24.59 10.15
CA VAL A 98 8.78 24.49 8.69
C VAL A 98 7.33 24.64 8.25
N VAL A 99 6.39 24.25 9.10
CA VAL A 99 4.95 24.41 8.87
C VAL A 99 4.31 25.08 10.08
N ASP A 100 3.53 26.12 9.82
CA ASP A 100 2.76 26.79 10.87
C ASP A 100 1.52 25.98 11.23
N GLY A 101 1.16 25.99 12.50
CA GLY A 101 -0.08 25.38 13.01
C GLY A 101 -1.31 26.20 12.61
N GLU A 102 -1.56 26.40 11.31
CA GLU A 102 -2.77 27.07 10.83
C GLU A 102 -3.59 26.13 9.94
N GLY A 103 -4.58 25.52 10.59
CA GLY A 103 -5.64 24.74 9.98
C GLY A 103 -6.79 24.54 10.95
N ALA A 104 -7.07 25.53 11.80
CA ALA A 104 -8.32 25.64 12.55
C ALA A 104 -9.22 26.62 11.79
N ARG A 105 -10.10 26.09 10.95
CA ARG A 105 -11.34 26.74 10.50
C ARG A 105 -12.44 25.71 10.48
#